data_AF-A0A7U9QWD3-F1
#
_entry.id   AF-A0A7U9QWD3-F1
#
_cell.length_a   1.000
_cell.length_b   1.000
_cell.length_c   1.000
_cell.angle_alpha   90.00
_cell.angle_beta   90.00
_cell.angle_gamma   90.00
#
_symmetry.space_group_name_H-M   'P 1'
#
loop_
_entity.id
_entity.type
_entity.pdbx_description
1 polymer ?
#
loop_
_entity_poly.entity_id
_entity_poly.type
_entity_poly.pdbx_seq_one_letter_code
_entity_poly.pdbx_strand_id
1 'polypeptide(L)' 'MFDDMEKGMKDWDSFGIIRIGASITIGSQFLPYYVKAFYNRYPGTEVKVTISPSEQLEQKILNNELDFLFPLFGKP' A
#
# COMPACT_ATOMS: atom_id res chain seq x y z
N MET A 1 -2.40 4.13 39.87
CA MET A 1 -3.35 4.85 38.99
C MET A 1 -2.55 5.60 37.94
N PHE A 2 -2.21 4.94 36.82
CA PHE A 2 -2.05 5.50 35.47
C PHE A 2 -2.22 4.31 34.51
N ASP A 3 -3.38 3.68 34.69
CA ASP A 3 -4.00 2.69 33.82
C ASP A 3 -4.47 3.46 32.57
N ASP A 4 -3.57 3.65 31.60
CA ASP A 4 -3.87 4.10 30.22
C ASP A 4 -2.64 3.99 29.29
N MET A 5 -1.44 3.84 29.85
CA MET A 5 -0.20 3.67 29.04
C MET A 5 -0.02 2.25 28.49
N GLU A 6 -1.03 1.39 28.61
CA GLU A 6 -1.00 -0.03 28.22
C GLU A 6 -1.70 -0.37 26.89
N LYS A 7 -2.25 0.60 26.15
CA LYS A 7 -3.03 0.29 24.93
C LYS A 7 -2.53 0.89 23.63
N GLY A 8 -1.43 1.63 23.65
CA GLY A 8 -0.93 2.33 22.48
C GLY A 8 0.24 1.68 21.74
N MET A 9 0.98 0.73 22.33
CA MET A 9 2.28 0.25 21.80
C MET A 9 2.30 -1.21 21.33
N LYS A 10 1.16 -1.91 21.30
CA LYS A 10 1.13 -3.37 21.11
C LYS A 10 0.84 -3.88 19.69
N ASP A 11 0.55 -2.99 18.73
CA ASP A 11 0.17 -3.42 17.36
C ASP A 11 1.07 -2.85 16.24
N TRP A 12 2.12 -2.09 16.59
CA TRP A 12 2.98 -1.40 15.62
C TRP A 12 4.12 -2.28 15.10
N ASP A 13 4.29 -3.45 15.72
CA ASP A 13 5.26 -4.49 15.33
C ASP A 13 4.66 -5.50 14.33
N SER A 14 3.40 -5.32 13.92
CA SER A 14 2.91 -5.98 12.72
C SER A 14 3.33 -5.13 11.52
N PHE A 15 4.63 -5.12 11.22
CA PHE A 15 5.17 -4.52 9.98
C PHE A 15 4.70 -5.34 8.77
N GLY A 16 3.40 -5.29 8.50
CA GLY A 16 2.78 -5.91 7.36
C GLY A 16 3.32 -5.28 6.09
N ILE A 17 3.79 -6.12 5.18
CA ILE A 17 4.18 -5.67 3.84
C ILE A 17 2.92 -5.26 3.11
N ILE A 18 2.76 -3.96 2.83
CA ILE A 18 1.61 -3.47 2.06
C ILE A 18 1.94 -3.64 0.57
N ARG A 19 1.15 -4.46 -0.12
CA ARG A 19 1.33 -4.72 -1.55
C ARG A 19 0.34 -3.87 -2.35
N ILE A 20 0.83 -2.81 -2.99
CA ILE A 20 0.03 -1.86 -3.76
C ILE A 20 0.27 -2.09 -5.25
N GLY A 21 -0.79 -2.35 -5.99
CA GLY A 21 -0.81 -2.42 -7.44
C GLY A 21 -1.29 -1.10 -8.03
N ALA A 22 -0.61 -0.59 -9.05
CA ALA A 22 -1.09 0.58 -9.78
C ALA A 22 -0.78 0.50 -11.26
N SER A 23 -1.71 1.01 -12.07
CA SER A 23 -1.50 1.11 -13.52
C SER A 23 -0.28 1.98 -13.83
N ILE A 24 0.44 1.70 -14.91
CA ILE A 24 1.70 2.36 -15.30
C ILE A 24 1.64 3.88 -15.16
N THR A 25 0.58 4.49 -15.67
CA THR A 25 0.37 5.95 -15.64
C THR A 25 0.18 6.48 -14.21
N ILE A 26 -0.64 5.81 -13.39
CA ILE A 26 -0.90 6.22 -12.00
C ILE A 26 0.31 5.90 -11.10
N GLY A 27 0.95 4.76 -11.31
CA GLY A 27 2.05 4.28 -10.50
C GLY A 27 3.37 4.99 -10.72
N SER A 28 3.60 5.58 -11.89
CA SER A 28 4.78 6.40 -12.11
C SER A 28 4.62 7.82 -11.52
N GLN A 29 3.42 8.40 -11.59
CA GLN A 29 3.17 9.79 -11.22
C GLN A 29 2.83 9.99 -9.74
N PHE A 30 1.99 9.10 -9.16
CA PHE A 30 1.41 9.32 -7.83
C PHE A 30 2.11 8.52 -6.73
N LEU A 31 2.57 7.32 -7.06
CA LEU A 31 3.16 6.38 -6.12
C LEU A 31 4.43 6.85 -5.42
N PRO A 32 5.40 7.54 -6.06
CA PRO A 32 6.53 8.11 -5.31
C PRO A 32 6.08 9.14 -4.25
N TYR A 33 5.00 9.88 -4.50
CA TYR A 33 4.44 10.82 -3.52
C TYR A 33 3.77 10.09 -2.36
N TYR A 34 2.95 9.07 -2.65
CA TYR A 34 2.29 8.25 -1.63
C TYR A 34 3.29 7.48 -0.77
N VAL A 35 4.28 6.81 -1.38
CA VAL A 35 5.32 6.08 -0.65
C VAL A 35 6.09 7.02 0.26
N LYS A 36 6.45 8.23 -0.21
CA LYS A 36 7.17 9.21 0.61
C LYS A 36 6.34 9.70 1.80
N ALA A 37 5.05 9.99 1.59
CA ALA A 37 4.16 10.40 2.67
C ALA A 37 3.93 9.26 3.68
N PHE A 38 3.79 8.02 3.18
CA PHE A 38 3.59 6.84 4.01
C PHE A 38 4.83 6.51 4.84
N TYR A 39 6.02 6.56 4.23
CA TYR A 39 7.30 6.33 4.90
C TYR A 39 7.56 7.39 5.99
N ASN A 40 7.18 8.65 5.74
CA ASN A 40 7.31 9.71 6.74
C ASN A 40 6.34 9.53 7.93
N ARG A 41 5.22 8.84 7.72
CA ARG A 41 4.22 8.55 8.76
C ARG A 41 4.51 7.23 9.49
N TYR A 42 5.07 6.25 8.79
CA TYR A 42 5.34 4.88 9.23
C TYR A 42 6.71 4.42 8.72
N PRO A 43 7.81 4.82 9.37
CA PRO A 43 9.17 4.58 8.89
C PRO A 43 9.61 3.11 8.90
N GLY A 44 8.85 2.20 9.50
CA GLY A 44 9.16 0.77 9.51
C GLY A 44 8.29 -0.10 8.60
N THR A 45 7.29 0.45 7.93
CA THR A 45 6.39 -0.34 7.06
C THR A 45 7.00 -0.54 5.67
N GLU A 46 7.13 -1.80 5.24
CA GLU A 46 7.58 -2.13 3.89
C GLU A 46 6.42 -1.99 2.88
N VAL A 47 6.55 -1.04 1.95
CA VAL A 47 5.56 -0.82 0.88
C VAL A 47 6.09 -1.41 -0.42
N LYS A 48 5.46 -2.49 -0.90
CA LYS A 48 5.77 -3.10 -2.20
C LYS A 48 4.82 -2.59 -3.25
N VAL A 49 5.40 -1.99 -4.29
CA VAL A 49 4.65 -1.35 -5.36
C VAL A 49 4.82 -2.17 -6.63
N THR A 50 3.71 -2.65 -7.16
CA THR A 50 3.68 -3.34 -8.45
C THR A 50 3.06 -2.45 -9.50
N ILE A 51 3.86 -2.04 -10.46
CA ILE A 51 3.40 -1.25 -11.60
C ILE A 51 3.18 -2.20 -12.77
N SER A 52 1.95 -2.32 -13.24
CA SER A 52 1.59 -3.22 -14.34
C SER A 52 0.33 -2.73 -15.05
N PRO A 53 0.02 -3.21 -16.26
CA PRO A 53 -1.26 -2.91 -16.92
C PRO A 53 -2.45 -3.35 -16.05
N SER A 54 -3.58 -2.64 -16.15
CA SER A 54 -4.78 -2.92 -15.34
C SER A 54 -5.19 -4.40 -15.38
N GLU A 55 -5.22 -5.03 -16.56
CA GLU A 55 -5.56 -6.45 -16.72
C GLU A 55 -4.67 -7.39 -15.91
N GLN A 56 -3.37 -7.10 -15.84
CA GLN A 56 -2.44 -7.92 -15.05
C GLN A 56 -2.62 -7.68 -13.55
N LEU A 57 -2.88 -6.44 -13.14
CA LEU A 57 -3.13 -6.12 -11.75
C LEU A 57 -4.45 -6.70 -11.24
N GLU A 58 -5.47 -6.74 -12.09
CA GLU A 58 -6.75 -7.40 -11.80
C GLU A 58 -6.55 -8.90 -11.53
N GLN A 59 -5.68 -9.57 -12.29
CA GLN A 59 -5.31 -10.95 -11.97
C GLN A 59 -4.52 -11.06 -10.66
N LYS A 60 -3.63 -10.11 -10.36
CA LYS A 60 -2.84 -10.12 -9.14
C LYS A 60 -3.67 -9.87 -7.87
N ILE A 61 -4.66 -8.97 -7.92
CA ILE A 61 -5.58 -8.78 -6.79
C ILE A 61 -6.44 -10.03 -6.58
N LEU A 62 -6.90 -10.67 -7.66
CA LEU A 62 -7.65 -11.94 -7.59
C LEU A 62 -6.80 -13.09 -7.03
N ASN A 63 -5.50 -13.10 -7.30
CA ASN A 63 -4.54 -14.07 -6.76
C ASN A 63 -4.05 -13.70 -5.35
N ASN A 64 -4.65 -12.71 -4.68
CA ASN A 64 -4.22 -12.24 -3.36
C ASN A 64 -2.75 -11.76 -3.31
N GLU A 65 -2.14 -11.44 -4.46
CA GLU A 65 -0.78 -10.91 -4.56
C GLU A 65 -0.72 -9.40 -4.27
N LEU A 66 -1.87 -8.74 -4.24
CA LEU A 66 -2.01 -7.31 -3.96
C LEU A 66 -3.07 -7.12 -2.88
N ASP A 67 -2.86 -6.12 -2.01
CA ASP A 67 -3.86 -5.64 -1.05
C ASP A 67 -4.73 -4.54 -1.68
N PHE A 68 -4.13 -3.70 -2.52
CA PHE A 68 -4.81 -2.55 -3.13
C PHE A 68 -4.49 -2.44 -4.61
N LEU A 69 -5.48 -2.02 -5.40
CA LEU A 69 -5.34 -1.76 -6.83
C LEU A 69 -5.83 -0.35 -7.18
N PHE A 70 -4.96 0.43 -7.81
CA PHE A 70 -5.30 1.70 -8.46
C PHE A 70 -5.33 1.50 -9.99
N PRO A 71 -6.49 1.18 -10.58
CA PRO A 71 -6.61 1.09 -12.02
C PRO A 71 -6.50 2.49 -12.64
N LEU A 72 -6.08 2.55 -13.90
CA LEU A 72 -6.17 3.79 -14.67
C LEU A 72 -7.65 4.17 -14.81
N PHE A 73 -8.02 5.40 -14.42
CA PHE A 73 -9.34 5.97 -14.70
C PHE A 73 -9.60 5.90 -16.20
N GLY A 74 -10.33 4.87 -16.66
CA GLY A 74 -10.41 4.61 -18.09
C GLY A 74 -11.03 3.28 -18.52
N LYS A 75 -11.96 2.72 -17.75
CA LYS A 75 -13.01 1.91 -18.39
C LYS A 75 -14.39 2.45 -17.96
N PRO A 76 -15.28 2.77 -18.93
CA PRO A 76 -16.66 3.13 -18.64
C PRO A 76 -17.42 1.95 -18.03
#